data_AF-A0A948UTH4-F1
#
_entry.id   AF-A0A948UTH4-F1
#
_cell.length_a   1.000
_cell.length_b   1.000
_cell.length_c   1.000
_cell.angle_alpha   90.00
_cell.angle_beta   90.00
_cell.angle_gamma   90.00
#
_symmetry.space_group_name_H-M   'P 1'
#
loop_
_entity.id
_entity.type
_entity.pdbx_description
1 polymer ?
#
loop_
_entity_poly.entity_id
_entity_poly.type
_entity_poly.pdbx_seq_one_letter_code
_entity_poly.pdbx_strand_id
1 'polypeptide(L)'
;MKLFITLYFFTTLLLAANPTIYSVLGDGVYNNVGNIIKLKEISSYADEKDKIDIYAQEVYATKKIGHAIEQGDKSIDKLTYLNKLRDLSKENDYYVRSAHIKLRTSMSDGDSELFSSLINSGLIDTSRYKDEIINYYIGHVEEVNPEGVIQNFINEDKHLRREAAANQKLYKSKQQRQKEKIQRIRKQDEIEQKNLEESLQKELDKKKSEIRESQMKELAK
;
A
#
# COMPACT_ATOMS: atom_id res chain seq x y z
N MET A 1 1.64 -21.52 36.73
CA MET A 1 0.94 -20.26 36.39
C MET A 1 1.21 -19.75 34.99
N LYS A 2 2.46 -19.71 34.48
CA LYS A 2 2.74 -19.24 33.11
C LYS A 2 2.01 -20.02 32.01
N LEU A 3 1.86 -21.35 32.16
CA LEU A 3 1.17 -22.21 31.19
C LEU A 3 -0.36 -21.94 31.10
N PHE A 4 -0.99 -21.59 32.23
CA PHE A 4 -2.42 -21.26 32.29
C PHE A 4 -2.72 -19.87 31.71
N ILE A 5 -1.78 -18.92 31.86
CA ILE A 5 -1.89 -17.60 31.24
C ILE A 5 -1.78 -17.72 29.71
N THR A 6 -0.88 -18.56 29.19
CA THR A 6 -0.77 -18.79 27.74
C THR A 6 -1.98 -19.50 27.12
N LEU A 7 -2.66 -20.40 27.85
CA LEU A 7 -3.87 -21.06 27.35
C LEU A 7 -5.06 -20.10 27.28
N TYR A 8 -5.17 -19.16 28.22
CA TYR A 8 -6.24 -18.16 28.26
C TYR A 8 -6.15 -17.15 27.11
N PHE A 9 -4.93 -16.79 26.68
CA PHE A 9 -4.76 -15.91 25.51
C PHE A 9 -5.16 -16.57 24.18
N PHE A 10 -5.02 -17.89 24.05
CA PHE A 10 -5.40 -18.62 22.84
C PHE A 10 -6.92 -18.74 22.64
N THR A 11 -7.69 -18.83 23.73
CA THR A 11 -9.16 -18.91 23.64
C THR A 11 -9.80 -17.57 23.28
N THR A 12 -9.19 -16.44 23.67
CA THR A 12 -9.65 -15.10 23.27
C THR A 12 -9.33 -14.76 21.81
N LEU A 13 -8.24 -15.31 21.25
CA LEU A 13 -7.85 -15.06 19.86
C LEU A 13 -8.80 -15.72 18.83
N LEU A 14 -9.39 -16.86 19.18
CA LEU A 14 -10.34 -17.58 18.31
C LEU A 14 -11.66 -16.82 18.11
N LEU A 15 -12.06 -15.95 19.04
CA LEU A 15 -13.26 -15.11 18.93
C LEU A 15 -13.03 -13.80 18.16
N ALA A 16 -11.76 -13.46 17.87
CA ALA A 16 -11.44 -12.31 17.03
C ALA A 16 -11.74 -12.61 15.55
N ALA A 17 -11.41 -13.82 15.10
CA ALA A 17 -11.69 -14.27 13.74
C ALA A 17 -13.20 -14.32 13.47
N ASN A 18 -13.60 -14.10 12.22
CA ASN A 18 -14.99 -14.27 11.80
C ASN A 18 -15.30 -15.75 11.53
N PRO A 19 -16.56 -16.19 11.70
CA PRO A 19 -17.00 -17.47 11.19
C PRO A 19 -16.77 -17.57 9.68
N THR A 20 -16.12 -18.64 9.25
CA THR A 20 -15.94 -19.04 7.84
C THR A 20 -17.24 -19.46 7.16
N ILE A 21 -18.21 -20.00 7.92
CA ILE A 21 -19.53 -20.36 7.40
C ILE A 21 -20.30 -19.12 6.94
N TYR A 22 -20.64 -19.10 5.65
CA TYR A 22 -21.24 -17.95 4.96
C TYR A 22 -20.41 -16.65 5.07
N SER A 23 -19.08 -16.77 5.18
CA SER A 23 -18.12 -15.65 5.27
C SER A 23 -18.29 -14.58 4.19
N VAL A 24 -18.62 -14.96 2.95
CA VAL A 24 -18.90 -14.02 1.84
C VAL A 24 -19.91 -12.94 2.23
N LEU A 25 -20.90 -13.30 3.05
CA LEU A 25 -21.92 -12.39 3.55
C LEU A 25 -21.53 -11.82 4.93
N GLY A 26 -21.00 -12.68 5.80
CA GLY A 26 -20.74 -12.34 7.20
C GLY A 26 -19.55 -11.42 7.41
N ASP A 27 -18.49 -11.51 6.60
CA ASP A 27 -17.28 -10.72 6.82
C ASP A 27 -17.54 -9.22 6.72
N GLY A 28 -18.33 -8.77 5.75
CA GLY A 28 -18.73 -7.37 5.64
C GLY A 28 -19.47 -6.89 6.89
N VAL A 29 -20.44 -7.69 7.36
CA VAL A 29 -21.24 -7.40 8.56
C VAL A 29 -20.37 -7.33 9.82
N TYR A 30 -19.55 -8.36 10.06
CA TYR A 30 -18.73 -8.48 11.26
C TYR A 30 -17.59 -7.46 11.30
N ASN A 31 -17.00 -7.12 10.16
CA ASN A 31 -15.90 -6.16 10.10
C ASN A 31 -16.40 -4.71 10.25
N ASN A 32 -17.60 -4.41 9.74
CA ASN A 32 -18.15 -3.06 9.77
C ASN A 32 -18.81 -2.67 11.09
N VAL A 33 -19.23 -3.63 11.93
CA VAL A 33 -20.00 -3.34 13.14
C VAL A 33 -19.33 -2.29 14.03
N GLY A 34 -18.01 -2.36 14.20
CA GLY A 34 -17.25 -1.37 14.98
C GLY A 34 -17.29 0.03 14.37
N ASN A 35 -17.27 0.14 13.04
CA ASN A 35 -17.35 1.42 12.35
C ASN A 35 -18.79 1.98 12.34
N ILE A 36 -19.80 1.11 12.24
CA ILE A 36 -21.22 1.52 12.35
C ILE A 36 -21.52 2.05 13.75
N ILE A 37 -20.98 1.44 14.81
CA ILE A 37 -21.12 1.96 16.18
C ILE A 37 -20.59 3.40 16.31
N LYS A 38 -19.48 3.74 15.63
CA LYS A 38 -18.93 5.11 15.65
C LYS A 38 -19.85 6.15 15.03
N LEU A 39 -20.80 5.75 14.16
CA LEU A 39 -21.78 6.69 13.60
C LEU A 39 -22.61 7.38 14.69
N LYS A 40 -22.76 6.74 15.87
CA LYS A 40 -23.45 7.34 17.02
C LYS A 40 -22.80 8.63 17.53
N GLU A 41 -21.52 8.84 17.25
CA GLU A 41 -20.76 10.04 17.62
C GLU A 41 -21.04 11.20 16.66
N ILE A 42 -21.62 10.93 15.49
CA ILE A 42 -21.94 11.91 14.46
C ILE A 42 -23.35 12.45 14.71
N SER A 43 -23.47 13.78 14.86
CA SER A 43 -24.74 14.47 15.14
C SER A 43 -25.87 14.08 14.18
N SER A 44 -25.56 13.90 12.89
CA SER A 44 -26.52 13.54 11.86
C SER A 44 -27.11 12.13 11.96
N TYR A 45 -26.65 11.30 12.92
CA TYR A 45 -27.16 9.97 13.24
C TYR A 45 -27.77 9.90 14.65
N ALA A 46 -28.03 11.04 15.30
CA ALA A 46 -28.56 11.07 16.67
C ALA A 46 -29.84 10.23 16.84
N ASP A 47 -30.75 10.27 15.86
CA ASP A 47 -32.03 9.55 15.88
C ASP A 47 -31.89 8.04 15.57
N GLU A 48 -30.70 7.59 15.16
CA GLU A 48 -30.43 6.19 14.80
C GLU A 48 -29.65 5.44 15.89
N LYS A 49 -29.29 6.10 17.00
CA LYS A 49 -28.44 5.51 18.07
C LYS A 49 -28.97 4.16 18.58
N ASP A 50 -30.26 4.09 18.88
CA ASP A 50 -30.88 2.86 19.39
C ASP A 50 -30.89 1.74 18.34
N LYS A 51 -31.10 2.10 17.06
CA LYS A 51 -31.07 1.13 15.96
C LYS A 51 -29.66 0.58 15.75
N ILE A 52 -28.65 1.44 15.83
CA ILE A 52 -27.24 1.05 15.75
C ILE A 52 -26.88 0.09 16.90
N ASP A 53 -27.36 0.35 18.12
CA ASP A 53 -27.11 -0.53 19.26
C ASP A 53 -27.78 -1.90 19.09
N ILE A 54 -29.03 -1.92 18.61
CA ILE A 54 -29.73 -3.17 18.29
C ILE A 54 -28.97 -3.95 17.22
N TYR A 55 -28.63 -3.29 16.10
CA TYR A 55 -27.85 -3.90 15.03
C TYR A 55 -26.55 -4.52 15.55
N ALA A 56 -25.77 -3.77 16.34
CA ALA A 56 -24.51 -4.27 16.90
C ALA A 56 -24.71 -5.50 17.79
N GLN A 57 -25.70 -5.49 18.68
CA GLN A 57 -26.03 -6.63 19.53
C GLN A 57 -26.39 -7.87 18.69
N GLU A 58 -27.22 -7.69 17.66
CA GLU A 58 -27.62 -8.77 16.78
C GLU A 58 -26.45 -9.33 15.96
N VAL A 59 -25.54 -8.47 15.49
CA VAL A 59 -24.31 -8.90 14.80
C VAL A 59 -23.44 -9.75 15.74
N TYR A 60 -23.21 -9.31 16.97
CA TYR A 60 -22.40 -10.07 17.93
C TYR A 60 -23.03 -11.40 18.32
N ALA A 61 -24.36 -11.43 18.51
CA ALA A 61 -25.09 -12.67 18.77
C ALA A 61 -24.99 -13.63 17.57
N THR A 62 -25.19 -13.11 16.36
CA THR A 62 -25.11 -13.89 15.11
C THR A 62 -23.70 -14.43 14.88
N LYS A 63 -22.65 -13.65 15.19
CA LYS A 63 -21.25 -14.11 15.13
C LYS A 63 -21.01 -15.32 16.04
N LYS A 64 -21.53 -15.30 17.27
CA LYS A 64 -21.42 -16.43 18.21
C LYS A 64 -22.14 -17.67 17.69
N ILE A 65 -23.33 -17.50 17.11
CA ILE A 65 -24.09 -18.59 16.46
C ILE A 65 -23.27 -19.19 15.31
N GLY A 66 -22.66 -18.35 14.47
CA GLY A 66 -21.79 -18.80 13.38
C GLY A 66 -20.67 -19.72 13.86
N HIS A 67 -19.93 -19.31 14.90
CA HIS A 67 -18.87 -20.16 15.48
C HIS A 67 -19.41 -21.46 16.10
N ALA A 68 -20.57 -21.43 16.76
CA ALA A 68 -21.17 -22.65 17.32
C ALA A 68 -21.50 -23.68 16.22
N ILE A 69 -22.02 -23.22 15.07
CA ILE A 69 -22.27 -24.08 13.91
C ILE A 69 -20.96 -24.70 13.40
N GLU A 70 -19.87 -23.92 13.33
CA GLU A 70 -18.56 -24.42 12.90
C GLU A 70 -17.96 -25.44 13.86
N GLN A 71 -18.21 -25.28 15.15
CA GLN A 71 -17.83 -26.24 16.18
C GLN A 71 -18.68 -27.52 16.18
N GLY A 72 -19.69 -27.58 15.29
CA GLY A 72 -20.49 -28.79 15.06
C GLY A 72 -21.79 -28.84 15.86
N ASP A 73 -22.27 -27.72 16.40
CA ASP A 73 -23.59 -27.66 17.04
C ASP A 73 -24.69 -27.89 15.98
N LYS A 74 -25.39 -29.02 16.11
CA LYS A 74 -26.47 -29.45 15.22
C LYS A 74 -27.86 -28.98 15.66
N SER A 75 -27.98 -28.38 16.86
CA SER A 75 -29.25 -27.83 17.35
C SER A 75 -29.64 -26.54 16.64
N ILE A 76 -28.67 -25.87 16.02
CA ILE A 76 -28.83 -24.61 15.32
C ILE A 76 -29.18 -24.86 13.86
N ASP A 77 -30.30 -24.31 13.40
CA ASP A 77 -30.67 -24.35 11.99
C ASP A 77 -29.81 -23.39 11.16
N LYS A 78 -29.07 -23.95 10.20
CA LYS A 78 -28.20 -23.20 9.29
C LYS A 78 -28.99 -22.24 8.39
N LEU A 79 -30.22 -22.60 8.02
CA LEU A 79 -31.04 -21.74 7.16
C LEU A 79 -31.51 -20.50 7.92
N THR A 80 -31.93 -20.66 9.18
CA THR A 80 -32.26 -19.55 10.08
C THR A 80 -31.06 -18.63 10.29
N TYR A 81 -29.87 -19.18 10.57
CA TYR A 81 -28.63 -18.39 10.66
C TYR A 81 -28.34 -17.61 9.37
N LEU A 82 -28.42 -18.26 8.20
CA LEU A 82 -28.20 -17.62 6.91
C LEU A 82 -29.19 -16.48 6.65
N ASN A 83 -30.47 -16.67 6.96
CA ASN A 83 -31.49 -15.64 6.77
C ASN A 83 -31.24 -14.45 7.70
N LYS A 84 -30.87 -14.69 8.97
CA LYS A 84 -30.48 -13.60 9.87
C LYS A 84 -29.29 -12.82 9.34
N LEU A 85 -28.28 -13.52 8.81
CA LEU A 85 -27.10 -12.90 8.23
C LEU A 85 -27.45 -12.05 6.99
N ARG A 86 -28.42 -12.47 6.17
CA ARG A 86 -28.92 -11.68 5.03
C ARG A 86 -29.61 -10.40 5.46
N ASP A 87 -30.39 -10.44 6.54
CA ASP A 87 -31.05 -9.24 7.03
C ASP A 87 -30.05 -8.26 7.64
N LEU A 88 -29.09 -8.76 8.42
CA LEU A 88 -27.97 -7.94 8.92
C LEU A 88 -27.13 -7.36 7.78
N SER A 89 -26.90 -8.10 6.70
CA SER A 89 -26.19 -7.58 5.53
C SER A 89 -26.94 -6.44 4.85
N LYS A 90 -28.27 -6.50 4.74
CA LYS A 90 -29.06 -5.40 4.18
C LYS A 90 -28.96 -4.15 5.04
N GLU A 91 -29.00 -4.31 6.36
CA GLU A 91 -28.90 -3.20 7.30
C GLU A 91 -27.47 -2.60 7.32
N ASN A 92 -26.44 -3.44 7.25
CA ASN A 92 -25.06 -3.01 7.01
C ASN A 92 -24.96 -2.13 5.75
N ASP A 93 -25.50 -2.62 4.63
CA ASP A 93 -25.45 -1.91 3.35
C ASP A 93 -26.23 -0.58 3.39
N TYR A 94 -27.28 -0.51 4.20
CA TYR A 94 -27.99 0.73 4.48
C TYR A 94 -27.08 1.75 5.17
N TYR A 95 -26.40 1.39 6.26
CA TYR A 95 -25.51 2.32 6.97
C TYR A 95 -24.33 2.77 6.10
N VAL A 96 -23.70 1.86 5.35
CA VAL A 96 -22.62 2.20 4.40
C VAL A 96 -23.11 3.20 3.36
N ARG A 97 -24.27 2.95 2.75
CA ARG A 97 -24.86 3.85 1.75
C ARG A 97 -25.25 5.19 2.34
N SER A 98 -25.85 5.19 3.53
CA SER A 98 -26.24 6.40 4.26
C SER A 98 -25.02 7.28 4.52
N ALA A 99 -23.93 6.70 5.03
CA ALA A 99 -22.70 7.43 5.32
C ALA A 99 -22.09 8.05 4.05
N HIS A 100 -22.09 7.31 2.94
CA HIS A 100 -21.60 7.81 1.65
C HIS A 100 -22.49 8.94 1.08
N ILE A 101 -23.82 8.83 1.18
CA ILE A 101 -24.74 9.90 0.75
C ILE A 101 -24.51 11.16 1.59
N LYS A 102 -24.41 11.02 2.92
CA LYS A 102 -24.14 12.15 3.82
C LYS A 102 -22.76 12.77 3.56
N LEU A 103 -21.74 11.99 3.20
CA LEU A 103 -20.41 12.52 2.85
C LEU A 103 -20.49 13.42 1.62
N ARG A 104 -21.18 12.97 0.57
CA ARG A 104 -21.38 13.80 -0.62
C ARG A 104 -22.17 15.06 -0.33
N THR A 105 -23.18 14.94 0.52
CA THR A 105 -24.02 16.07 0.94
C THR A 105 -23.20 17.07 1.74
N SER A 106 -22.40 16.62 2.71
CA SER A 106 -21.54 17.49 3.51
C SER A 106 -20.51 18.23 2.65
N MET A 107 -19.96 17.57 1.64
CA MET A 107 -19.07 18.23 0.67
C MET A 107 -19.78 19.28 -0.19
N SER A 108 -21.05 19.05 -0.53
CA SER A 108 -21.87 19.99 -1.32
C SER A 108 -22.30 21.20 -0.48
N ASP A 109 -22.65 20.96 0.78
CA ASP A 109 -23.21 21.96 1.69
C ASP A 109 -22.13 22.76 2.44
N GLY A 110 -20.86 22.37 2.30
CA GLY A 110 -19.75 22.99 3.04
C GLY A 110 -19.71 22.59 4.51
N ASP A 111 -20.33 21.48 4.90
CA ASP A 111 -20.31 20.98 6.27
C ASP A 111 -19.00 20.21 6.56
N SER A 112 -17.97 20.99 6.89
CA SER A 112 -16.62 20.51 7.20
C SER A 112 -16.59 19.54 8.40
N GLU A 113 -17.46 19.71 9.40
CA GLU A 113 -17.51 18.86 10.59
C GLU A 113 -18.06 17.47 10.26
N LEU A 114 -19.19 17.42 9.55
CA LEU A 114 -19.80 16.17 9.10
C LEU A 114 -18.87 15.44 8.12
N PHE A 115 -18.23 16.19 7.22
CA PHE A 115 -17.22 15.64 6.30
C PHE A 115 -16.09 14.94 7.07
N SER A 116 -15.44 15.65 8.00
CA SER A 116 -14.33 15.10 8.80
C SER A 116 -14.75 13.89 9.62
N SER A 117 -15.96 13.92 10.18
CA SER A 117 -16.49 12.80 10.98
C SER A 117 -16.73 11.55 10.12
N LEU A 118 -17.28 11.73 8.91
CA LEU A 118 -17.61 10.62 8.01
C LEU A 118 -16.38 9.95 7.43
N ILE A 119 -15.38 10.71 6.95
CA ILE A 119 -14.16 10.09 6.40
C ILE A 119 -13.38 9.33 7.48
N ASN A 120 -13.41 9.78 8.74
CA ASN A 120 -12.71 9.14 9.85
C ASN A 120 -13.52 8.02 10.53
N SER A 121 -14.78 7.82 10.15
CA SER A 121 -15.63 6.73 10.67
C SER A 121 -15.08 5.33 10.34
N GLY A 122 -14.32 5.21 9.26
CA GLY A 122 -13.82 3.93 8.73
C GLY A 122 -14.87 3.11 7.97
N LEU A 123 -16.11 3.62 7.83
CA LEU A 123 -17.17 2.95 7.09
C LEU A 123 -17.11 3.22 5.59
N ILE A 124 -16.44 4.30 5.20
CA ILE A 124 -16.26 4.72 3.81
C ILE A 124 -14.91 4.24 3.33
N ASP A 125 -14.87 3.66 2.12
CA ASP A 125 -13.62 3.34 1.42
C ASP A 125 -12.97 4.64 0.92
N THR A 126 -12.24 5.31 1.82
CA THR A 126 -11.61 6.61 1.53
C THR A 126 -10.54 6.51 0.45
N SER A 127 -9.94 5.34 0.25
CA SER A 127 -8.95 5.12 -0.81
C SER A 127 -9.56 5.31 -2.21
N ARG A 128 -10.80 4.83 -2.40
CA ARG A 128 -11.54 4.96 -3.65
C ARG A 128 -11.92 6.41 -3.98
N TYR A 129 -12.08 7.25 -2.96
CA TYR A 129 -12.50 8.65 -3.10
C TYR A 129 -11.38 9.64 -2.71
N LYS A 130 -10.11 9.19 -2.74
CA LYS A 130 -8.95 9.98 -2.28
C LYS A 130 -8.91 11.38 -2.90
N ASP A 131 -9.08 11.48 -4.22
CA ASP A 131 -9.00 12.76 -4.92
C ASP A 131 -10.14 13.71 -4.53
N GLU A 132 -11.36 13.20 -4.39
CA GLU A 132 -12.53 13.97 -3.95
C GLU A 132 -12.31 14.55 -2.54
N ILE A 133 -11.85 13.70 -1.62
CA ILE A 133 -11.57 14.06 -0.22
C ILE A 133 -10.46 15.13 -0.14
N ILE A 134 -9.36 14.95 -0.87
CA ILE A 134 -8.24 15.90 -0.89
C ILE A 134 -8.65 17.23 -1.53
N ASN A 135 -9.40 17.20 -2.63
CA ASN A 135 -9.85 18.42 -3.30
C ASN A 135 -10.77 19.25 -2.39
N TYR A 136 -11.69 18.60 -1.68
CA TYR A 136 -12.54 19.30 -0.71
C TYR A 136 -11.72 19.90 0.44
N TYR A 137 -10.78 19.14 1.00
CA TYR A 137 -9.86 19.64 2.04
C TYR A 137 -9.07 20.87 1.56
N ILE A 138 -8.51 20.84 0.35
CA ILE A 138 -7.75 21.99 -0.19
C ILE A 138 -8.65 23.24 -0.31
N GLY A 139 -9.92 23.06 -0.69
CA GLY A 139 -10.89 24.15 -0.77
C GLY A 139 -11.32 24.72 0.58
N HIS A 140 -11.15 23.95 1.67
CA HIS A 140 -11.65 24.27 3.02
C HIS A 140 -10.56 24.10 4.09
N VAL A 141 -9.30 24.40 3.74
CA VAL A 141 -8.12 24.11 4.59
C VAL A 141 -8.18 24.79 5.98
N GLU A 142 -8.91 25.90 6.09
CA GLU A 142 -9.07 26.63 7.36
C GLU A 142 -10.12 26.00 8.28
N GLU A 143 -11.02 25.18 7.73
CA GLU A 143 -12.18 24.62 8.44
C GLU A 143 -12.03 23.12 8.71
N VAL A 144 -11.21 22.42 7.91
CA VAL A 144 -11.03 20.97 8.00
C VAL A 144 -9.72 20.65 8.70
N ASN A 145 -9.80 19.94 9.83
CA ASN A 145 -8.62 19.38 10.49
C ASN A 145 -8.04 18.24 9.63
N PRO A 146 -6.75 18.30 9.22
CA PRO A 146 -6.14 17.26 8.40
C PRO A 146 -5.89 15.94 9.15
N GLU A 147 -6.07 15.85 10.46
CA GLU A 147 -5.84 14.61 11.21
C GLU A 147 -6.61 13.39 10.67
N GLY A 148 -6.07 12.20 10.95
CA GLY A 148 -6.66 10.94 10.50
C GLY A 148 -6.41 10.68 9.01
N VAL A 149 -7.49 10.49 8.24
CA VAL A 149 -7.43 10.04 6.84
C VAL A 149 -6.66 11.01 5.94
N ILE A 150 -6.89 12.32 6.08
CA ILE A 150 -6.25 13.33 5.23
C ILE A 150 -4.74 13.34 5.48
N GLN A 151 -4.32 13.28 6.75
CA GLN A 151 -2.91 13.26 7.12
C GLN A 151 -2.21 12.00 6.57
N ASN A 152 -2.90 10.86 6.57
CA ASN A 152 -2.38 9.63 5.96
C ASN A 152 -2.12 9.83 4.45
N PHE A 153 -3.07 10.42 3.72
CA PHE A 153 -2.89 10.73 2.30
C PHE A 153 -1.75 11.71 2.03
N ILE A 154 -1.62 12.78 2.83
CA ILE A 154 -0.51 13.74 2.73
C ILE A 154 0.84 13.04 2.98
N ASN A 155 0.89 12.14 3.96
CA ASN A 155 2.10 11.41 4.31
C ASN A 155 2.50 10.40 3.23
N GLU A 156 1.54 9.66 2.66
CA GLU A 156 1.76 8.75 1.54
C GLU A 156 2.36 9.48 0.34
N ASP A 157 1.76 10.60 -0.07
CA ASP A 157 2.25 11.39 -1.20
C ASP A 157 3.66 11.92 -0.96
N LYS A 158 3.96 12.36 0.27
CA LYS A 158 5.30 12.79 0.67
C LYS A 158 6.31 11.65 0.63
N HIS A 159 5.91 10.45 1.05
CA HIS A 159 6.75 9.25 0.99
C HIS A 159 7.07 8.88 -0.45
N LEU A 160 6.06 8.79 -1.32
CA LEU A 160 6.20 8.46 -2.74
C LEU A 160 7.13 9.45 -3.46
N ARG A 161 7.01 10.76 -3.18
CA ARG A 161 7.90 11.78 -3.75
C ARG A 161 9.36 11.62 -3.29
N ARG A 162 9.58 11.26 -2.02
CA ARG A 162 10.94 11.02 -1.49
C ARG A 162 11.57 9.78 -2.11
N GLU A 163 10.80 8.70 -2.25
CA GLU A 163 11.26 7.46 -2.87
C GLU A 163 11.62 7.66 -4.35
N ALA A 164 10.76 8.35 -5.11
CA ALA A 164 11.03 8.69 -6.50
C ALA A 164 12.33 9.52 -6.65
N ALA A 165 12.54 10.51 -5.77
CA ALA A 165 13.75 11.31 -5.77
C ALA A 165 15.02 10.49 -5.43
N ALA A 166 14.92 9.55 -4.48
CA ALA A 166 16.01 8.65 -4.12
C ALA A 166 16.38 7.72 -5.30
N ASN A 167 15.37 7.14 -5.95
CA ASN A 167 15.54 6.27 -7.12
C ASN A 167 16.16 7.03 -8.30
N GLN A 168 15.75 8.27 -8.55
CA GLN A 168 16.33 9.11 -9.61
C GLN A 168 17.81 9.44 -9.34
N LYS A 169 18.18 9.73 -8.09
CA LYS A 169 19.59 9.96 -7.70
C LYS A 169 20.43 8.70 -7.90
N LEU A 170 19.91 7.53 -7.51
CA LEU A 170 20.59 6.25 -7.71
C LEU A 170 20.83 5.97 -9.20
N TYR A 171 19.83 6.22 -10.05
CA TYR A 171 19.93 6.04 -11.49
C TYR A 171 21.00 6.96 -12.10
N LYS A 172 21.00 8.26 -11.77
CA LYS A 172 22.02 9.22 -12.22
C LYS A 172 23.43 8.80 -11.79
N SER A 173 23.58 8.34 -10.54
CA SER A 173 24.86 7.83 -10.01
C SER A 173 25.37 6.60 -10.79
N LYS A 174 24.48 5.65 -11.12
CA LYS A 174 24.84 4.48 -11.95
C LYS A 174 25.32 4.90 -13.34
N GLN A 175 24.64 5.86 -13.98
CA GLN A 175 25.06 6.38 -15.28
C GLN A 175 26.43 7.08 -15.22
N GLN A 176 26.68 7.87 -14.17
CA GLN A 176 27.97 8.53 -13.95
C GLN A 176 29.11 7.51 -13.85
N ARG A 177 28.93 6.46 -13.03
CA ARG A 177 29.92 5.38 -12.88
C ARG A 177 30.19 4.65 -14.19
N GLN A 178 29.16 4.44 -15.02
CA GLN A 178 29.33 3.83 -16.33
C GLN A 178 30.12 4.73 -17.29
N LYS A 179 29.83 6.04 -17.30
CA LYS A 179 30.60 7.02 -18.11
C LYS A 179 32.07 7.05 -17.68
N GLU A 180 32.35 7.09 -16.38
CA GLU A 180 33.72 7.04 -15.85
C GLU A 180 34.43 5.73 -16.20
N LYS A 181 33.71 4.60 -16.19
CA LYS A 181 34.27 3.30 -16.62
C LYS A 181 34.65 3.33 -18.11
N ILE A 182 33.75 3.83 -18.96
CA ILE A 182 34.02 3.95 -20.41
C ILE A 182 35.21 4.88 -20.68
N GLN A 183 35.29 6.01 -19.97
CA GLN A 183 36.42 6.93 -20.11
C GLN A 183 37.75 6.29 -19.70
N ARG A 184 37.77 5.48 -18.64
CA ARG A 184 38.96 4.74 -18.22
C ARG A 184 39.39 3.71 -19.26
N ILE A 185 38.45 2.96 -19.82
CA ILE A 185 38.71 1.98 -20.89
C ILE A 185 39.30 2.70 -22.10
N ARG A 186 38.66 3.78 -22.59
CA ARG A 186 39.17 4.54 -23.75
C ARG A 186 40.58 5.07 -23.55
N LYS A 187 40.88 5.63 -22.37
CA LYS A 187 42.24 6.10 -22.05
C LYS A 187 43.25 4.96 -22.04
N GLN A 188 42.84 3.78 -21.58
CA GLN A 188 43.70 2.61 -21.58
C GLN A 188 43.93 2.08 -23.00
N ASP A 189 42.88 2.00 -23.83
CA ASP A 189 42.97 1.63 -25.24
C ASP A 189 43.91 2.59 -26.00
N GLU A 190 43.83 3.91 -25.74
CA GLU A 190 44.75 4.90 -26.34
C GLU A 190 46.22 4.68 -25.95
N ILE A 191 46.48 4.29 -24.70
CA ILE A 191 47.83 3.98 -24.23
C ILE A 191 48.34 2.68 -24.87
N GLU A 192 47.49 1.65 -24.94
CA GLU A 192 47.83 0.38 -25.57
C GLU A 192 48.12 0.55 -27.07
N GLN A 193 47.33 1.37 -27.77
CA GLN A 193 47.55 1.68 -29.18
C GLN A 193 48.88 2.40 -29.41
N LYS A 194 49.22 3.40 -28.58
CA LYS A 194 50.51 4.09 -28.66
C LYS A 194 51.68 3.14 -28.41
N ASN A 195 51.59 2.29 -27.39
CA ASN A 195 52.63 1.31 -27.08
C ASN A 195 52.81 0.31 -28.24
N LEU A 196 51.70 -0.10 -28.87
CA LEU A 196 51.73 -0.99 -30.03
C LEU A 196 52.41 -0.30 -31.23
N GLU A 197 52.05 0.95 -31.54
CA GLU A 197 52.69 1.73 -32.60
C GLU A 197 54.19 1.90 -32.38
N GLU A 198 54.62 2.26 -31.16
CA GLU A 198 56.04 2.36 -30.81
C GLU A 198 56.78 1.03 -30.97
N SER A 199 56.14 -0.09 -30.58
CA SER A 199 56.72 -1.43 -30.72
C SER A 199 56.88 -1.84 -32.17
N LEU A 200 55.87 -1.58 -33.01
CA LEU A 200 55.89 -1.88 -34.44
C LEU A 200 56.93 -1.03 -35.17
N GLN A 201 57.07 0.24 -34.79
CA GLN A 201 58.09 1.12 -35.34
C GLN A 201 59.50 0.63 -35.02
N LYS A 202 59.76 0.25 -33.77
CA LYS A 202 61.05 -0.35 -33.37
C LYS A 202 61.34 -1.64 -34.13
N GLU A 203 60.34 -2.50 -34.33
CA GLU A 203 60.50 -3.75 -35.07
C GLU A 203 60.78 -3.50 -36.56
N LEU A 204 60.08 -2.53 -37.17
CA LEU A 204 60.32 -2.09 -38.55
C LEU A 204 61.74 -1.55 -38.74
N ASP A 205 62.20 -0.70 -37.83
CA ASP A 205 63.55 -0.11 -37.91
C ASP A 205 64.63 -1.17 -37.73
N LYS A 206 64.42 -2.14 -36.84
CA LYS A 206 65.30 -3.30 -36.68
C LYS A 206 65.39 -4.12 -37.97
N LYS A 207 64.25 -4.50 -38.57
CA LYS A 207 64.22 -5.25 -39.84
C LYS A 207 64.87 -4.48 -40.99
N LYS A 208 64.66 -3.16 -41.07
CA LYS A 208 65.34 -2.31 -42.08
C LYS A 208 66.86 -2.34 -41.94
N SER A 209 67.38 -2.28 -40.72
CA SER A 209 68.82 -2.38 -40.46
C SER A 209 69.37 -3.75 -40.83
N GLU A 210 68.69 -4.83 -40.47
CA GLU A 210 69.07 -6.20 -40.82
C GLU A 210 69.13 -6.41 -42.35
N ILE A 211 68.15 -5.88 -43.09
CA ILE A 211 68.12 -5.92 -44.56
C ILE A 211 69.30 -5.14 -45.17
N ARG A 212 69.64 -3.95 -44.62
CA ARG A 212 70.79 -3.18 -45.12
C ARG A 212 72.10 -3.92 -44.88
N GLU A 213 72.26 -4.54 -43.72
CA GLU A 213 73.44 -5.35 -43.42
C GLU A 213 73.56 -6.57 -44.33
N SER A 214 72.45 -7.26 -44.63
CA SER A 214 72.48 -8.38 -45.57
C SER A 214 72.81 -7.94 -46.99
N GLN A 215 72.24 -6.83 -47.46
CA GLN A 215 72.54 -6.26 -48.78
C GLN A 215 74.01 -5.84 -48.90
N MET A 216 74.59 -5.23 -47.87
CA MET A 216 76.02 -4.89 -47.84
C MET A 216 76.91 -6.13 -47.87
N LYS A 217 76.52 -7.22 -47.19
CA LYS A 217 77.23 -8.49 -47.22
C LYS A 217 77.15 -9.18 -48.58
N GLU A 218 76.01 -9.07 -49.29
CA GLU A 218 75.84 -9.61 -50.64
C GLU A 218 76.60 -8.81 -51.71
N LEU A 219 76.67 -7.48 -51.60
CA LEU A 219 77.42 -6.62 -52.53
C LEU A 219 78.94 -6.71 -52.36
N ALA A 220 79.42 -7.18 -51.20
CA ALA A 220 80.83 -7.42 -50.92
C ALA A 220 81.32 -8.81 -51.38
N LYS A 221 80.47 -9.56 -52.08
CA LYS A 221 80.74 -10.90 -52.64
C LYS A 221 80.84 -10.84 -54.16
#